data_AF-A0A9E4XMR3-F1
#
_entry.id   AF-A0A9E4XMR3-F1
#
_cell.length_a   1.000
_cell.length_b   1.000
_cell.length_c   1.000
_cell.angle_alpha   90.00
_cell.angle_beta   90.00
_cell.angle_gamma   90.00
#
_symmetry.space_group_name_H-M   'P 1'
#
loop_
_entity.id
_entity.type
_entity.pdbx_description
1 polymer ?
#
loop_
_entity_poly.entity_id
_entity_poly.type
_entity_poly.pdbx_seq_one_letter_code
_entity_poly.pdbx_strand_id
1 'polypeptide(L)'
;GITGNYFFKEHASLGIEDFGALVLTLEDGLVASITAGRIGATSHPRSGQQRITMIGSSGIATFSEGEPHIEVFNDGPPFDTPTVHPFDPMSMWSSTTRDVQPPPKDRWLPLNDTSEHSDIQAFIDCVDSGTVPQVTARDAVHHIEVIMAGYESAASGEPVDL
;
A
#
# COMPACT_ATOMS: atom_id res chain seq x y z
N GLY A 1 13.19 7.66 10.51
CA GLY A 1 11.80 7.27 10.19
C GLY A 1 10.99 7.17 11.46
N ILE A 2 9.69 6.90 11.37
CA ILE A 2 8.87 6.48 12.52
C ILE A 2 8.34 5.06 12.29
N THR A 3 8.49 4.20 13.28
CA THR A 3 8.01 2.80 13.30
C THR A 3 7.46 2.48 14.71
N GLY A 4 7.06 1.23 14.96
CA GLY A 4 6.56 0.81 16.28
C GLY A 4 5.13 1.28 16.59
N ASN A 5 4.32 1.56 15.56
CA ASN A 5 2.91 1.87 15.70
C ASN A 5 2.11 0.57 15.56
N TYR A 6 1.33 0.20 16.57
CA TYR A 6 0.59 -1.07 16.62
C TYR A 6 -0.90 -0.84 16.83
N PHE A 7 -1.71 -1.45 15.98
CA PHE A 7 -3.17 -1.52 16.11
C PHE A 7 -3.65 -2.96 16.29
N PHE A 8 -2.88 -3.96 15.82
CA PHE A 8 -3.18 -5.37 15.97
C PHE A 8 -2.31 -6.03 17.04
N LYS A 9 -2.94 -6.83 17.89
CA LYS A 9 -2.27 -7.49 19.03
C LYS A 9 -1.27 -8.53 18.56
N GLU A 10 -1.58 -9.20 17.47
CA GLU A 10 -0.78 -10.20 16.79
C GLU A 10 0.57 -9.61 16.38
N HIS A 11 0.54 -8.45 15.73
CA HIS A 11 1.73 -7.73 15.30
C HIS A 11 2.51 -7.13 16.48
N ALA A 12 1.81 -6.53 17.45
CA ALA A 12 2.42 -6.06 18.69
C ALA A 12 3.18 -7.17 19.44
N SER A 13 2.62 -8.39 19.48
CA SER A 13 3.25 -9.53 20.16
C SER A 13 4.54 -10.02 19.48
N LEU A 14 4.72 -9.68 18.20
CA LEU A 14 5.89 -10.04 17.39
C LEU A 14 6.84 -8.86 17.17
N GLY A 15 6.51 -7.67 17.69
CA GLY A 15 7.30 -6.45 17.47
C GLY A 15 7.26 -5.94 16.02
N ILE A 16 6.27 -6.34 15.21
CA ILE A 16 6.11 -5.93 13.81
C ILE A 16 5.13 -4.77 13.75
N GLU A 17 5.50 -3.62 13.20
CA GLU A 17 4.58 -2.47 13.15
C GLU A 17 3.42 -2.64 12.16
N ASP A 18 2.35 -1.90 12.45
CA ASP A 18 1.17 -1.74 11.62
C ASP A 18 1.21 -0.56 10.67
N PHE A 19 2.05 0.41 11.01
CA PHE A 19 2.19 1.66 10.30
C PHE A 19 3.59 2.22 10.49
N GLY A 20 4.14 2.71 9.39
CA GLY A 20 5.41 3.41 9.35
C GLY A 20 5.33 4.66 8.48
N ALA A 21 6.22 5.60 8.77
CA ALA A 21 6.42 6.75 7.90
C ALA A 21 7.90 7.11 7.77
N LEU A 22 8.26 7.59 6.58
CA LEU A 22 9.59 7.99 6.20
C LEU A 22 9.55 9.42 5.65
N VAL A 23 10.60 10.17 5.92
CA VAL A 23 10.93 11.39 5.19
C VAL A 23 12.30 11.15 4.57
N LEU A 24 12.41 11.45 3.28
CA LEU A 24 13.60 11.25 2.47
C LEU A 24 14.01 12.60 1.89
N THR A 25 15.32 12.78 1.73
CA THR A 25 15.88 13.84 0.89
C THR A 25 16.62 13.15 -0.24
N LEU A 26 16.17 13.38 -1.46
CA LEU A 26 16.81 12.85 -2.66
C LEU A 26 18.08 13.64 -2.99
N GLU A 27 18.93 13.11 -3.87
CA GLU A 27 20.23 13.70 -4.23
C GLU A 27 20.14 15.15 -4.72
N ASP A 28 19.04 15.52 -5.38
CA ASP A 28 18.78 16.86 -5.90
C ASP A 28 18.15 17.82 -4.86
N GLY A 29 18.01 17.36 -3.62
CA GLY A 29 17.39 18.09 -2.52
C GLY A 29 15.86 17.98 -2.47
N LEU A 30 15.23 17.20 -3.36
CA LEU A 30 13.79 16.96 -3.30
C LEU A 30 13.43 16.21 -2.02
N VAL A 31 12.45 16.73 -1.28
CA VAL A 31 11.94 16.09 -0.06
C VAL A 31 10.71 15.26 -0.41
N ALA A 32 10.72 13.99 -0.01
CA ALA A 32 9.58 13.09 -0.12
C ALA A 32 9.14 12.60 1.25
N SER A 33 7.84 12.43 1.44
CA SER A 33 7.27 11.77 2.62
C SER A 33 6.50 10.53 2.17
N ILE A 34 6.74 9.41 2.83
CA ILE A 34 6.07 8.14 2.57
C ILE A 34 5.35 7.73 3.86
N THR A 35 4.08 7.39 3.76
CA THR A 35 3.30 6.77 4.85
C THR A 35 2.71 5.48 4.33
N ALA A 36 2.95 4.39 5.04
CA ALA A 36 2.42 3.09 4.69
C ALA A 36 1.92 2.40 5.94
N GLY A 37 0.78 1.74 5.84
CA GLY A 37 0.25 0.99 6.95
C GLY A 37 -1.06 0.31 6.60
N ARG A 38 -1.53 -0.47 7.56
CA ARG A 38 -2.79 -1.20 7.44
C ARG A 38 -3.96 -0.25 7.68
N ILE A 39 -5.04 -0.49 6.96
CA ILE A 39 -6.31 0.22 7.12
C ILE A 39 -7.42 -0.75 7.52
N GLY A 40 -8.47 -0.24 8.15
CA GLY A 40 -9.59 -1.07 8.57
C GLY A 40 -10.35 -1.67 7.38
N ALA A 41 -11.07 -2.77 7.63
CA ALA A 41 -11.87 -3.44 6.61
C ALA A 41 -12.88 -2.51 5.91
N THR A 42 -13.36 -1.48 6.62
CA THR A 42 -14.31 -0.48 6.11
C THR A 42 -13.67 0.75 5.46
N SER A 43 -12.34 0.84 5.41
CA SER A 43 -11.64 2.06 5.00
C SER A 43 -11.60 2.28 3.48
N HIS A 44 -11.13 1.31 2.69
CA HIS A 44 -11.05 1.42 1.22
C HIS A 44 -11.56 0.13 0.55
N PRO A 45 -12.30 0.22 -0.57
CA PRO A 45 -12.86 -0.94 -1.27
C PRO A 45 -11.79 -1.87 -1.86
N ARG A 46 -10.67 -1.31 -2.33
CA ARG A 46 -9.54 -2.06 -2.90
C ARG A 46 -8.44 -2.42 -1.89
N SER A 47 -8.81 -2.64 -0.63
CA SER A 47 -7.91 -3.05 0.47
C SER A 47 -6.82 -2.05 0.89
N GLY A 48 -6.75 -0.88 0.25
CA GLY A 48 -5.78 0.17 0.52
C GLY A 48 -6.04 1.37 -0.36
N GLN A 49 -5.76 2.59 0.11
CA GLN A 49 -5.58 3.71 -0.80
C GLN A 49 -4.12 3.78 -1.21
N GLN A 50 -3.86 3.76 -2.51
CA GLN A 50 -2.56 4.06 -3.08
C GLN A 50 -2.62 5.45 -3.70
N ARG A 51 -1.87 6.40 -3.14
CA ARG A 51 -1.90 7.80 -3.57
C ARG A 51 -0.50 8.38 -3.63
N ILE A 52 -0.23 9.13 -4.69
CA ILE A 52 0.97 9.94 -4.87
C ILE A 52 0.52 11.37 -5.12
N THR A 53 1.05 12.32 -4.35
CA THR A 53 0.85 13.76 -4.56
C THR A 53 2.20 14.40 -4.85
N MET A 54 2.33 14.99 -6.04
CA MET A 54 3.50 15.72 -6.48
C MET A 54 3.23 17.22 -6.41
N ILE A 55 4.12 17.96 -5.76
CA ILE A 55 4.05 19.41 -5.60
C ILE A 55 5.26 20.01 -6.30
N GLY A 56 5.02 20.72 -7.41
CA GLY A 56 6.06 21.41 -8.19
C GLY A 56 5.87 22.92 -8.19
N SER A 57 6.83 23.65 -8.73
CA SER A 57 6.79 25.11 -8.83
C SER A 57 5.61 25.64 -9.67
N SER A 58 5.11 24.82 -10.61
CA SER A 58 4.07 25.20 -11.56
C SER A 58 2.70 24.60 -11.23
N GLY A 59 2.58 23.83 -10.15
CA GLY A 59 1.30 23.23 -9.77
C GLY A 59 1.44 21.93 -8.97
N ILE A 60 0.29 21.29 -8.78
CA ILE A 60 0.13 20.06 -7.98
C ILE A 60 -0.55 19.01 -8.86
N ALA A 61 -0.07 17.77 -8.78
CA ALA A 61 -0.70 16.62 -9.40
C ALA A 61 -0.90 15.50 -8.36
N THR A 62 -2.09 14.91 -8.32
CA THR A 62 -2.40 13.78 -7.45
C THR A 62 -2.87 12.61 -8.28
N PHE A 63 -2.24 11.46 -8.07
CA PHE A 63 -2.59 10.17 -8.67
C PHE A 63 -3.06 9.29 -7.54
N SER A 64 -4.26 8.74 -7.66
CA SER A 64 -4.83 7.83 -6.68
C SER A 64 -5.51 6.70 -7.41
N GLU A 65 -5.32 5.48 -6.93
CA GLU A 65 -5.99 4.32 -7.49
C GLU A 65 -7.50 4.53 -7.45
N GLY A 66 -8.12 4.32 -8.61
CA GLY A 66 -9.57 4.30 -8.73
C GLY A 66 -10.25 5.67 -8.81
N GLU A 67 -9.49 6.77 -8.83
CA GLU A 67 -10.06 8.07 -9.20
C GLU A 67 -10.25 8.21 -10.73
N PRO A 68 -11.34 8.85 -11.20
CA PRO A 68 -12.50 9.34 -10.43
C PRO A 68 -13.47 8.20 -10.04
N HIS A 69 -14.26 8.44 -8.99
CA HIS A 69 -15.20 7.46 -8.42
C HIS A 69 -16.56 8.05 -8.04
N ILE A 70 -17.50 7.17 -7.65
CA ILE A 70 -18.79 7.52 -7.05
C ILE A 70 -18.81 7.05 -5.59
N GLU A 71 -19.15 7.95 -4.66
CA GLU A 71 -19.45 7.60 -3.27
C GLU A 71 -20.96 7.38 -3.06
N VAL A 72 -21.33 6.30 -2.39
CA VAL A 72 -22.73 5.89 -2.17
C VAL A 72 -23.11 5.96 -0.69
N PHE A 73 -23.99 6.92 -0.37
CA PHE A 73 -24.57 7.08 0.96
C PHE A 73 -26.02 6.55 0.95
N ASN A 74 -26.34 5.62 1.84
CA ASN A 74 -27.67 5.02 1.98
C ASN A 74 -27.90 4.58 3.43
N ASP A 75 -29.14 4.20 3.76
CA ASP A 75 -29.60 3.73 5.07
C ASP A 75 -29.48 2.20 5.27
N GLY A 76 -28.77 1.52 4.38
CA GLY A 76 -28.45 0.11 4.50
C GLY A 76 -27.64 -0.21 5.76
N PRO A 77 -27.64 -1.48 6.20
CA PRO A 77 -26.92 -1.88 7.40
C PRO A 77 -25.42 -1.55 7.30
N PRO A 78 -24.75 -1.22 8.42
CA PRO A 78 -23.31 -1.02 8.44
C PRO A 78 -22.59 -2.33 8.09
N PHE A 79 -21.34 -2.21 7.64
CA PHE A 79 -20.48 -3.37 7.39
C PHE A 79 -20.35 -4.21 8.66
N ASP A 80 -20.81 -5.46 8.59
CA ASP A 80 -20.60 -6.44 9.65
C ASP A 80 -19.25 -7.12 9.44
N THR A 81 -18.38 -7.02 10.44
CA THR A 81 -17.02 -7.54 10.31
C THR A 81 -17.06 -9.06 10.43
N PRO A 82 -16.55 -9.82 9.45
CA PRO A 82 -16.56 -11.27 9.53
C PRO A 82 -15.81 -11.79 10.76
N THR A 83 -16.16 -13.00 11.20
CA THR A 83 -15.41 -13.65 12.29
C THR A 83 -13.94 -13.81 11.89
N VAL A 84 -13.05 -13.41 12.79
CA VAL A 84 -11.59 -13.48 12.61
C VAL A 84 -11.18 -14.91 12.29
N HIS A 85 -10.46 -15.11 11.17
CA HIS A 85 -9.99 -16.42 10.76
C HIS A 85 -8.77 -16.83 11.62
N PRO A 86 -8.73 -18.06 12.18
CA PRO A 86 -7.69 -18.44 13.15
C PRO A 86 -6.27 -18.45 12.59
N PHE A 87 -6.12 -18.68 11.27
CA PHE A 87 -4.83 -18.66 10.58
C PHE A 87 -4.59 -17.40 9.75
N ASP A 88 -5.59 -16.52 9.69
CA ASP A 88 -5.50 -15.23 8.99
C ASP A 88 -6.28 -14.19 9.77
N PRO A 89 -5.80 -13.84 10.98
CA PRO A 89 -6.53 -12.94 11.87
C PRO A 89 -6.72 -11.55 11.24
N MET A 90 -5.92 -11.26 10.21
CA MET A 90 -5.91 -9.98 9.52
C MET A 90 -6.67 -9.96 8.20
N SER A 91 -7.28 -11.08 7.79
CA SER A 91 -8.02 -11.21 6.53
C SER A 91 -7.20 -10.76 5.31
N MET A 92 -5.90 -11.08 5.30
CA MET A 92 -4.96 -10.66 4.26
C MET A 92 -4.94 -11.61 3.06
N TRP A 93 -5.36 -12.86 3.25
CA TRP A 93 -5.16 -13.89 2.25
C TRP A 93 -6.39 -14.03 1.36
N SER A 94 -6.16 -14.09 0.05
CA SER A 94 -7.22 -14.33 -0.92
C SER A 94 -7.92 -15.68 -0.72
N SER A 95 -7.28 -16.67 -0.06
CA SER A 95 -7.93 -17.90 0.39
C SER A 95 -9.00 -17.61 1.44
N THR A 96 -8.68 -16.83 2.48
CA THR A 96 -9.63 -16.45 3.54
C THR A 96 -10.82 -15.70 2.97
N THR A 97 -10.57 -14.75 2.06
CA THR A 97 -11.64 -14.01 1.39
C THR A 97 -12.56 -14.92 0.57
N ARG A 98 -12.02 -15.95 -0.08
CA ARG A 98 -12.81 -16.94 -0.83
C ARG A 98 -13.65 -17.84 0.08
N ASP A 99 -13.13 -18.18 1.26
CA ASP A 99 -13.82 -19.04 2.22
C ASP A 99 -14.91 -18.29 3.00
N VAL A 100 -14.61 -17.07 3.45
CA VAL A 100 -15.49 -16.26 4.29
C VAL A 100 -16.51 -15.46 3.47
N GLN A 101 -16.20 -15.16 2.21
CA GLN A 101 -17.04 -14.41 1.27
C GLN A 101 -17.62 -13.14 1.92
N PRO A 102 -16.76 -12.18 2.35
CA PRO A 102 -17.24 -10.97 2.99
C PRO A 102 -18.18 -10.21 2.05
N PRO A 103 -19.15 -9.45 2.61
CA PRO A 103 -20.03 -8.63 1.79
C PRO A 103 -19.22 -7.66 0.93
N PRO A 104 -19.66 -7.39 -0.31
CA PRO A 104 -18.95 -6.48 -1.21
C PRO A 104 -18.90 -5.07 -0.63
N LYS A 105 -17.78 -4.39 -0.85
CA LYS A 105 -17.62 -2.98 -0.47
C LYS A 105 -18.21 -2.11 -1.59
N ASP A 106 -19.46 -1.67 -1.41
CA ASP A 106 -20.27 -0.99 -2.44
C ASP A 106 -20.41 0.53 -2.23
N ARG A 107 -19.73 1.08 -1.22
CA ARG A 107 -19.79 2.50 -0.85
C ARG A 107 -18.96 3.40 -1.74
N TRP A 108 -18.06 2.82 -2.51
CA TRP A 108 -17.12 3.53 -3.34
C TRP A 108 -16.98 2.71 -4.63
N LEU A 109 -17.40 3.30 -5.74
CA LEU A 109 -17.51 2.63 -7.03
C LEU A 109 -16.55 3.31 -8.03
N PRO A 110 -15.53 2.61 -8.54
CA PRO A 110 -14.63 3.18 -9.54
C PRO A 110 -15.39 3.42 -10.85
N LEU A 111 -15.06 4.50 -11.56
CA LEU A 111 -15.68 4.78 -12.86
C LEU A 111 -15.08 3.99 -14.03
N ASN A 112 -13.88 3.44 -13.86
CA ASN A 112 -13.19 2.67 -14.89
C ASN A 112 -12.95 1.22 -14.45
N ASP A 113 -13.15 0.28 -15.38
CA ASP A 113 -12.62 -1.08 -15.28
C ASP A 113 -11.11 -0.98 -15.52
N THR A 114 -10.33 -0.91 -14.44
CA THR A 114 -8.88 -1.06 -14.55
C THR A 114 -8.63 -2.53 -14.78
N SER A 115 -8.69 -2.97 -16.04
CA SER A 115 -7.96 -4.16 -16.46
C SER A 115 -6.49 -3.84 -16.23
N GLU A 116 -6.00 -4.06 -15.01
CA GLU A 116 -4.59 -4.06 -14.72
C GLU A 116 -3.96 -5.01 -15.73
N HIS A 117 -3.05 -4.51 -16.56
CA HIS A 117 -2.17 -5.39 -17.28
C HIS A 117 -1.48 -6.23 -16.22
N SER A 118 -1.80 -7.52 -16.19
CA SER A 118 -1.22 -8.43 -15.21
C SER A 118 0.30 -8.26 -15.26
N ASP A 119 0.92 -7.93 -14.13
CA ASP A 119 2.40 -7.84 -14.03
C ASP A 119 3.07 -9.11 -14.55
N ILE A 120 2.38 -10.26 -14.46
CA ILE A 120 2.79 -11.54 -15.02
C ILE A 120 2.87 -11.47 -16.55
N GLN A 121 1.87 -10.89 -17.21
CA GLN A 121 1.89 -10.73 -18.66
C GLN A 121 3.00 -9.76 -19.09
N ALA A 122 3.14 -8.62 -18.40
CA ALA A 122 4.22 -7.67 -18.68
C ALA A 122 5.61 -8.31 -18.52
N PHE A 123 5.77 -9.17 -17.51
CA PHE A 123 6.98 -9.97 -17.31
C PHE A 123 7.22 -10.95 -18.47
N ILE A 124 6.21 -11.73 -18.85
CA ILE A 124 6.30 -12.67 -19.98
C ILE A 124 6.67 -11.93 -21.27
N ASP A 125 6.02 -10.79 -21.54
CA ASP A 125 6.30 -9.98 -22.72
C ASP A 125 7.75 -9.48 -22.75
N CYS A 126 8.32 -9.12 -21.61
CA CYS A 126 9.74 -8.75 -21.51
C CYS A 126 10.66 -9.93 -21.81
N VAL A 127 10.33 -11.13 -21.31
CA VAL A 127 11.08 -12.36 -21.59
C VAL A 127 11.03 -12.70 -23.08
N ASP A 128 9.85 -12.68 -23.68
CA ASP A 128 9.64 -13.05 -25.08
C ASP A 128 10.27 -12.05 -26.04
N SER A 129 10.19 -10.75 -25.73
CA SER A 129 10.76 -9.68 -26.55
C SER A 129 12.25 -9.41 -26.29
N GLY A 130 12.82 -9.92 -25.20
CA GLY A 130 14.16 -9.57 -24.74
C GLY A 130 14.29 -8.12 -24.27
N THR A 131 13.18 -7.48 -23.91
CA THR A 131 13.15 -6.09 -23.42
C THR A 131 13.40 -6.06 -21.91
N VAL A 132 14.06 -5.01 -21.43
CA VAL A 132 14.26 -4.79 -19.99
C VAL A 132 12.94 -4.34 -19.35
N PRO A 133 12.48 -4.97 -18.26
CA PRO A 133 11.25 -4.56 -17.58
C PRO A 133 11.40 -3.17 -16.96
N GLN A 134 10.27 -2.51 -16.72
CA GLN A 134 10.24 -1.18 -16.08
C GLN A 134 10.82 -1.19 -14.66
N VAL A 135 10.69 -2.33 -13.96
CA VAL A 135 11.27 -2.56 -12.63
C VAL A 135 12.13 -3.81 -12.70
N THR A 136 13.42 -3.66 -12.48
CA THR A 136 14.39 -4.74 -12.47
C THR A 136 14.68 -5.21 -11.04
N ALA A 137 15.37 -6.35 -10.91
CA ALA A 137 15.88 -6.80 -9.61
C ALA A 137 16.84 -5.78 -8.97
N ARG A 138 17.55 -4.99 -9.77
CA ARG A 138 18.46 -3.94 -9.25
C ARG A 138 17.68 -2.80 -8.61
N ASP A 139 16.57 -2.40 -9.22
CA ASP A 139 15.68 -1.38 -8.67
C ASP A 139 15.05 -1.87 -7.36
N ALA A 140 14.68 -3.15 -7.29
CA ALA A 140 14.17 -3.77 -6.06
C ALA A 140 15.19 -3.77 -4.91
N VAL A 141 16.49 -3.98 -5.19
CA VAL A 141 17.55 -3.86 -4.17
C VAL A 141 17.57 -2.45 -3.59
N HIS A 142 17.50 -1.43 -4.45
CA HIS A 142 17.50 -0.03 -3.99
C HIS A 142 16.27 0.29 -3.12
N HIS A 143 15.09 -0.22 -3.47
CA HIS A 143 13.91 -0.08 -2.61
C HIS A 143 14.10 -0.71 -1.23
N ILE A 144 14.76 -1.87 -1.15
CA ILE A 144 15.06 -2.54 0.12
C ILE A 144 16.05 -1.70 0.94
N GLU A 145 17.10 -1.14 0.32
CA GLU A 145 18.07 -0.27 1.00
C GLU A 145 17.36 0.92 1.67
N VAL A 146 16.45 1.59 0.96
CA VAL A 146 15.64 2.70 1.51
C VAL A 146 14.77 2.25 2.68
N ILE A 147 14.11 1.10 2.59
CA ILE A 147 13.28 0.56 3.68
C ILE A 147 14.16 0.25 4.91
N MET A 148 15.30 -0.40 4.71
CA MET A 148 16.22 -0.76 5.81
C MET A 148 16.81 0.48 6.47
N ALA A 149 17.22 1.49 5.70
CA ALA A 149 17.65 2.79 6.22
C ALA A 149 16.52 3.48 7.01
N GLY A 150 15.27 3.31 6.58
CA GLY A 150 14.10 3.75 7.32
C GLY A 150 13.99 3.16 8.73
N TYR A 151 14.23 1.85 8.87
CA TYR A 151 14.27 1.17 10.17
C TYR A 151 15.49 1.58 11.01
N GLU A 152 16.67 1.66 10.41
CA GLU A 152 17.89 2.11 11.09
C GLU A 152 17.71 3.53 11.65
N SER A 153 17.19 4.44 10.82
CA SER A 153 16.88 5.82 11.21
C SER A 153 15.84 5.87 12.34
N ALA A 154 14.84 4.99 12.33
CA ALA A 154 13.85 4.91 13.40
C ALA A 154 14.45 4.39 14.73
N ALA A 155 15.40 3.46 14.65
CA ALA A 155 16.07 2.89 15.81
C ALA A 155 17.10 3.85 16.44
N SER A 156 17.82 4.62 15.62
CA SER A 156 18.84 5.57 16.07
C SER A 156 18.28 6.95 16.42
N GLY A 157 17.16 7.34 15.80
CA GLY A 157 16.63 8.70 15.85
C GLY A 157 17.34 9.68 14.90
N GLU A 158 18.28 9.20 14.10
CA GLU A 158 19.12 10.01 13.21
C GLU A 158 18.83 9.72 11.72
N PRO A 159 19.11 10.64 10.79
CA PRO A 159 19.09 10.36 9.36
C PRO A 159 20.16 9.31 8.97
N VAL A 160 19.89 8.58 7.88
CA VAL A 160 20.83 7.60 7.29
C VAL A 160 21.10 8.02 5.84
N ASP A 161 22.38 8.15 5.50
CA ASP A 161 22.82 8.43 4.13
C ASP A 161 22.98 7.11 3.36
N LEU A 162 22.53 7.11 2.10
CA LEU A 162 22.60 5.96 1.18
C LEU A 162 23.56 6.24 0.02
#